data_AF-A0A7K2M1K8-F1
#
_entry.id   AF-A0A7K2M1K8-F1
#
_cell.length_a   1.000
_cell.length_b   1.000
_cell.length_c   1.000
_cell.angle_alpha   90.00
_cell.angle_beta   90.00
_cell.angle_gamma   90.00
#
_symmetry.space_group_name_H-M   'P 1'
#
loop_
_entity.id
_entity.type
_entity.pdbx_description
1 polymer ?
#
loop_
_entity_poly.entity_id
_entity_poly.type
_entity_poly.pdbx_seq_one_letter_code
_entity_poly.pdbx_strand_id
1 'polypeptide(L)' 'GDAGPAVRRALRAAAGLLASEQFGLADWSLTETVRYLKERKQFNRPVGGFQALKHRLAQLWLEVVNLRAAAR' A
#
# COMPACT_ATOMS: atom_id res chain seq x y z
N GLY A 1 15.68 -5.25 -36.51
CA GLY A 1 15.77 -6.46 -35.66
C GLY A 1 14.72 -6.41 -34.58
N ASP A 2 14.22 -7.57 -34.16
CA ASP A 2 13.02 -7.73 -33.32
C ASP A 2 13.21 -7.38 -31.82
N ALA A 3 14.42 -6.94 -31.44
CA ALA A 3 14.81 -6.67 -30.05
C ALA A 3 14.03 -5.52 -29.41
N GLY A 4 13.77 -4.43 -30.14
CA GLY A 4 13.08 -3.25 -29.59
C GLY A 4 11.65 -3.54 -29.10
N PRO A 5 10.79 -4.18 -29.91
CA PRO A 5 9.48 -4.65 -29.47
C PRO A 5 9.54 -5.65 -28.30
N ALA A 6 10.49 -6.59 -28.30
CA ALA A 6 10.65 -7.56 -27.23
C ALA A 6 11.00 -6.90 -25.88
N VAL A 7 11.96 -5.97 -25.86
CA VAL A 7 12.33 -5.22 -24.66
C VAL A 7 11.15 -4.42 -24.10
N ARG A 8 10.36 -3.75 -24.97
CA ARG A 8 9.18 -3.01 -24.51
C ARG A 8 8.12 -3.90 -23.85
N ARG A 9 7.91 -5.12 -24.35
CA ARG A 9 7.00 -6.09 -23.71
C ARG A 9 7.54 -6.52 -22.34
N ALA A 10 8.83 -6.83 -22.25
CA ALA A 10 9.46 -7.22 -21.00
C ALA A 10 9.35 -6.11 -19.94
N LEU A 11 9.63 -4.85 -20.30
CA LEU A 11 9.50 -3.71 -19.39
C LEU A 11 8.07 -3.49 -18.89
N ARG A 12 7.06 -3.66 -19.75
CA ARG A 12 5.65 -3.55 -19.34
C ARG A 12 5.25 -4.66 -18.37
N ALA A 13 5.68 -5.90 -18.63
CA ALA A 13 5.43 -7.02 -17.72
C ALA A 13 6.12 -6.79 -16.36
N ALA A 14 7.39 -6.36 -16.38
CA ALA A 14 8.13 -6.04 -15.16
C ALA A 14 7.46 -4.92 -14.35
N ALA A 15 6.98 -3.87 -15.01
CA ALA A 15 6.25 -2.78 -14.35
C ALA A 15 4.97 -3.28 -13.64
N GLY A 16 4.20 -4.16 -14.27
CA GLY A 16 3.00 -4.76 -13.65
C GLY A 16 3.34 -5.65 -12.44
N LEU A 17 4.42 -6.43 -12.53
CA LEU A 17 4.90 -7.24 -11.40
C LEU A 17 5.35 -6.37 -10.23
N LEU A 18 6.12 -5.32 -10.49
CA LEU A 18 6.56 -4.37 -9.45
C LEU A 18 5.38 -3.65 -8.80
N ALA A 19 4.39 -3.22 -9.58
CA ALA A 19 3.17 -2.61 -9.05
C ALA A 19 2.40 -3.58 -8.14
N SER A 20 2.34 -4.86 -8.51
CA SER A 20 1.73 -5.92 -7.70
C SER A 20 2.44 -6.14 -6.37
N GLU A 21 3.77 -6.18 -6.39
CA GLU A 21 4.59 -6.32 -5.19
C GLU A 21 4.42 -5.11 -4.25
N GLN A 22 4.50 -3.90 -4.81
CA GLN A 22 4.32 -2.65 -4.05
C GLN A 22 2.92 -2.57 -3.42
N PHE A 23 1.88 -2.97 -4.15
CA PHE A 23 0.53 -3.04 -3.60
C PHE A 23 0.45 -4.01 -2.41
N GLY A 24 1.02 -5.21 -2.53
CA GLY A 24 1.05 -6.19 -1.44
C GLY A 24 1.76 -5.68 -0.19
N LEU A 25 2.92 -5.05 -0.37
CA LEU A 25 3.68 -4.45 0.74
C LEU A 25 2.91 -3.31 1.41
N ALA A 26 2.26 -2.44 0.63
CA ALA A 26 1.51 -1.32 1.16
C ALA A 26 0.27 -1.77 1.94
N ASP A 27 -0.47 -2.75 1.41
CA ASP A 27 -1.65 -3.34 2.07
C ASP A 27 -1.29 -4.04 3.39
N TRP A 28 -0.21 -4.83 3.39
CA TRP A 28 0.28 -5.47 4.60
C TRP A 28 0.75 -4.45 5.64
N SER A 29 1.53 -3.44 5.22
CA SER A 29 2.03 -2.39 6.12
C SER A 29 0.90 -1.59 6.76
N LEU A 30 -0.14 -1.26 5.99
CA LEU A 30 -1.32 -0.58 6.51
C LEU A 30 -2.07 -1.45 7.52
N THR A 31 -2.28 -2.73 7.19
CA THR A 31 -2.96 -3.69 8.07
C THR A 31 -2.23 -3.82 9.40
N GLU A 32 -0.91 -3.98 9.35
CA GLU A 32 -0.06 -4.16 10.52
C GLU A 32 0.00 -2.88 11.37
N THR A 33 0.05 -1.71 10.71
CA THR A 33 -0.05 -0.41 11.40
C THR A 33 -1.37 -0.28 12.14
N VAL A 34 -2.50 -0.61 11.50
CA VAL A 34 -3.83 -0.55 12.13
C VAL A 34 -3.91 -1.50 13.32
N ARG A 35 -3.36 -2.72 13.19
CA ARG A 35 -3.27 -3.70 14.29
C ARG A 35 -2.52 -3.10 15.48
N TYR A 36 -1.32 -2.57 15.26
CA TYR A 36 -0.52 -1.95 16.30
C TYR A 36 -1.21 -0.75 16.97
N LEU A 37 -1.86 0.14 16.20
CA LEU A 37 -2.55 1.29 16.78
C LEU A 37 -3.75 0.91 17.66
N LYS A 38 -4.36 -0.26 17.45
CA LYS A 38 -5.41 -0.79 18.32
C LYS A 38 -4.86 -1.31 19.65
N GLU A 39 -3.62 -1.80 19.66
CA GLU A 39 -2.97 -2.39 20.84
C GLU A 39 -2.21 -1.35 21.68
N ARG A 40 -1.52 -0.40 21.01
CA ARG A 40 -0.68 0.61 21.67
C ARG A 40 -1.52 1.59 22.50
N LYS A 41 -1.23 1.70 23.80
CA LYS A 41 -1.91 2.62 24.73
C LYS A 41 -1.00 3.79 25.13
N GLN A 42 -1.50 5.02 25.03
CA GLN A 42 -0.90 6.24 25.57
C GLN A 42 -2.00 7.21 26.00
N PHE A 43 -1.72 8.10 26.96
CA PHE A 43 -2.74 9.01 27.51
C PHE A 43 -4.00 8.27 27.99
N ASN A 44 -3.77 7.12 28.65
CA ASN A 44 -4.80 6.25 29.21
C ASN A 44 -5.83 5.69 28.20
N ARG A 45 -5.50 5.62 26.90
CA ARG A 45 -6.35 5.00 25.86
C ARG A 45 -5.56 4.41 24.70
N PRO A 46 -6.14 3.53 23.87
CA PRO A 46 -5.53 3.11 22.61
C PRO A 46 -5.25 4.32 21.68
N VAL A 47 -4.06 4.36 21.08
CA VAL A 47 -3.66 5.48 20.21
C VAL A 47 -4.48 5.54 18.92
N GLY A 48 -5.00 4.41 18.45
CA GLY A 48 -5.95 4.36 17.33
C GLY A 48 -7.24 5.16 17.55
N GLY A 49 -7.52 5.61 18.79
CA GLY A 49 -8.64 6.48 19.11
C GLY A 49 -8.43 7.96 18.72
N PHE A 50 -7.20 8.43 18.51
CA PHE A 50 -6.92 9.82 18.18
C PHE A 50 -7.28 10.14 16.73
N GLN A 51 -8.04 11.23 16.51
CA GLN A 51 -8.51 11.63 15.17
C GLN A 51 -7.38 11.89 14.18
N ALA A 52 -6.27 12.49 14.62
CA ALA A 52 -5.10 12.71 13.77
C ALA A 52 -4.58 11.41 13.13
N LEU A 53 -4.55 10.30 13.88
CA LEU A 53 -4.15 9.00 13.38
C LEU A 53 -5.24 8.37 12.49
N LYS A 54 -6.51 8.45 12.90
CA LYS A 54 -7.63 7.93 12.11
C LYS A 54 -7.72 8.58 10.74
N HIS A 55 -7.65 9.90 10.66
CA HIS A 55 -7.71 10.62 9.40
C HIS A 55 -6.52 10.29 8.50
N ARG A 56 -5.30 10.24 9.05
CA ARG A 56 -4.12 9.83 8.28
C ARG A 56 -4.24 8.42 7.73
N LEU A 57 -4.71 7.46 8.55
CA LEU A 57 -4.92 6.09 8.10
C LEU A 57 -6.03 5.97 7.05
N ALA A 58 -7.08 6.78 7.14
CA ALA A 58 -8.12 6.81 6.13
C ALA A 58 -7.58 7.31 4.77
N GLN A 59 -6.73 8.34 4.77
CA GLN A 59 -6.07 8.82 3.55
C GLN A 59 -5.12 7.76 2.98
N LEU A 60 -4.27 7.16 3.82
CA LEU A 60 -3.37 6.08 3.39
C LEU A 60 -4.15 4.88 2.82
N TRP A 61 -5.29 4.53 3.40
CA TRP A 61 -6.14 3.47 2.87
C TRP A 61 -6.66 3.78 1.46
N LEU A 62 -7.05 5.04 1.19
CA LEU A 62 -7.46 5.46 -0.14
C LEU A 62 -6.31 5.33 -1.15
N GLU A 63 -5.10 5.74 -0.77
CA GLU A 63 -3.89 5.57 -1.60
C GLU A 63 -3.62 4.09 -1.92
N VAL A 64 -3.67 3.21 -0.91
CA VAL A 64 -3.46 1.76 -1.08
C VAL A 64 -4.53 1.12 -1.97
N VAL A 65 -5.81 1.47 -1.79
CA VAL A 65 -6.90 0.95 -2.63
C VAL A 65 -6.74 1.40 -4.08
N ASN A 66 -6.28 2.63 -4.32
CA ASN A 66 -6.02 3.13 -5.66
C ASN A 66 -4.85 2.39 -6.33
N LEU A 67 -3.82 1.98 -5.58
CA LEU A 67 -2.70 1.17 -6.12
C LEU A 67 -3.17 -0.18 -6.69
N ARG A 68 -4.27 -0.75 -6.18
CA ARG A 68 -4.83 -2.01 -6.68
C ARG A 68 -5.15 -1.96 -8.18
N ALA A 69 -5.55 -0.79 -8.69
CA ALA A 69 -5.84 -0.61 -10.11
C ALA A 69 -4.59 -0.62 -10.99
N ALA A 70 -3.44 -0.17 -10.45
CA ALA A 70 -2.16 -0.22 -11.16
C ALA A 70 -1.49 -1.61 -11.08
N ALA A 71 -1.86 -2.40 -10.07
CA ALA A 71 -1.37 -3.76 -9.86
C ALA A 71 -2.10 -4.84 -10.69
N ARG A 72 -3.18 -4.51 -11.40
CA ARG A 72 -3.98 -5.45 -12.21
C ARG A 72 -4.01 -5.01 -13.67
#